data_AF-A0A2V6Z6S3-F1
#
_entry.id   AF-A0A2V6Z6S3-F1
#
_cell.length_a   1.000
_cell.length_b   1.000
_cell.length_c   1.000
_cell.angle_alpha   90.00
_cell.angle_beta   90.00
_cell.angle_gamma   90.00
#
_symmetry.space_group_name_H-M   'P 1'
#
loop_
_entity.id
_entity.type
_entity.pdbx_description
1 polymer ?
#
loop_
_entity_poly.entity_id
_entity_poly.type
_entity_poly.pdbx_seq_one_letter_code
_entity_poly.pdbx_strand_id
1 'polypeptide(L)'
;MHRAVASGNVRLAARDLGPESGRAGAGALSRGVRIVHHLGLDHYFAGVYGPELEGRFDDKIDLLAHLLATEGISAERAVMIGDRAGDIVAARANRVRSIGVLWGYGSESELADAGADGLCASPSELASCLSRIAI
;
A
#
# COMPACT_ATOMS: atom_id res chain seq x y z
N MET A 1 11.11 11.68 -6.91
CA MET A 1 9.87 11.84 -6.11
C MET A 1 8.94 10.66 -6.45
N HIS A 2 9.02 9.61 -5.64
CA HIS A 2 8.28 8.35 -5.81
C HIS A 2 7.14 8.31 -4.79
N ARG A 3 5.92 7.95 -5.21
CA ARG A 3 4.75 7.92 -4.34
C ARG A 3 4.54 6.48 -3.85
N ALA A 4 4.69 6.23 -2.56
CA ALA A 4 4.57 4.88 -1.99
C ALA A 4 3.09 4.51 -1.70
N VAL A 5 2.75 3.23 -1.84
CA VAL A 5 1.48 2.64 -1.42
C VAL A 5 1.76 1.48 -0.44
N ALA A 6 1.42 1.60 0.84
CA ALA A 6 1.73 0.58 1.86
C ALA A 6 0.54 -0.35 2.21
N SER A 7 0.83 -1.58 2.65
CA SER A 7 -0.07 -2.71 2.95
C SER A 7 -0.27 -3.00 4.45
N GLY A 8 -1.34 -3.75 4.73
CA GLY A 8 -1.72 -4.37 6.00
C GLY A 8 -3.16 -3.99 6.36
N ASN A 9 -4.17 -4.64 5.76
CA ASN A 9 -5.63 -4.31 5.85
C ASN A 9 -6.02 -2.83 5.60
N VAL A 10 -5.04 -2.01 5.26
CA VAL A 10 -5.05 -0.57 5.08
C VAL A 10 -4.11 -0.34 3.91
N ARG A 11 -4.58 0.39 2.90
CA ARG A 11 -3.78 0.73 1.73
C ARG A 11 -3.60 2.23 1.66
N LEU A 12 -2.34 2.63 1.66
CA LEU A 12 -1.90 3.93 2.15
C LEU A 12 -1.12 4.67 1.07
N ALA A 13 -1.68 5.71 0.47
CA ALA A 13 -0.89 6.60 -0.39
C ALA A 13 -0.02 7.52 0.49
N ALA A 14 1.31 7.42 0.39
CA ALA A 14 2.25 8.28 1.11
C ALA A 14 2.28 9.70 0.49
N ARG A 15 2.33 10.73 1.34
CA ARG A 15 2.35 12.15 0.93
C ARG A 15 3.66 12.52 0.22
N ASP A 16 3.55 13.17 -0.94
CA ASP A 16 4.45 14.25 -1.35
C ASP A 16 3.71 15.57 -1.03
N LEU A 17 4.36 16.49 -0.30
CA LEU A 17 3.75 17.73 0.20
C LEU A 17 3.31 18.66 -0.94
N GLY A 18 1.99 18.70 -1.19
CA GLY A 18 1.25 19.78 -1.85
C GLY A 18 -0.04 20.05 -1.07
N PRO A 19 -0.62 21.26 -1.13
CA PRO A 19 -1.67 21.67 -0.20
C PRO A 19 -3.00 20.95 -0.51
N GLU A 20 -3.60 20.43 0.57
CA GLU A 20 -5.00 20.03 0.71
C GLU A 20 -5.49 18.75 -0.02
N SER A 21 -5.56 17.64 0.72
CA SER A 21 -6.51 16.56 0.44
C SER A 21 -6.67 15.70 1.70
N GLY A 22 -7.47 16.19 2.65
CA GLY A 22 -8.16 15.29 3.56
C GLY A 22 -9.40 14.79 2.85
N ARG A 23 -9.58 13.47 2.73
CA ARG A 23 -10.90 12.87 2.44
C ARG A 23 -10.94 11.41 2.90
N ALA A 24 -11.52 11.21 4.08
CA ALA A 24 -12.20 9.98 4.42
C ALA A 24 -13.54 9.98 3.67
N GLY A 25 -13.76 9.00 2.79
CA GLY A 25 -15.06 8.82 2.13
C GLY A 25 -16.14 8.47 3.16
N ALA A 26 -17.30 9.11 3.06
CA ALA A 26 -18.47 8.88 3.90
C ALA A 26 -19.09 7.50 3.62
N GLY A 27 -18.53 6.47 4.23
CA GLY A 27 -19.04 5.10 4.30
C GLY A 27 -18.51 4.47 5.57
N ALA A 28 -19.13 3.39 6.07
CA ALA A 28 -18.67 2.73 7.29
C ALA A 28 -17.18 2.35 7.16
N LEU A 29 -16.32 3.09 7.86
CA LEU A 29 -14.87 2.99 7.69
C LEU A 29 -14.42 1.57 8.01
N SER A 30 -13.60 0.99 7.14
CA SER A 30 -13.03 -0.35 7.36
C SER A 30 -12.30 -0.44 8.70
N ARG A 31 -12.15 -1.66 9.26
CA ARG A 31 -11.43 -1.87 10.53
C ARG A 31 -10.04 -1.23 10.50
N GLY A 32 -9.36 -1.32 9.37
CA GLY A 32 -8.03 -0.76 9.18
C GLY A 32 -8.01 0.77 9.24
N VAL A 33 -8.96 1.45 8.60
CA VAL A 33 -9.05 2.92 8.65
C VAL A 33 -9.27 3.40 10.10
N ARG A 34 -10.08 2.68 10.87
CA ARG A 34 -10.29 2.99 12.30
C ARG A 34 -9.03 2.84 13.13
N ILE A 35 -8.20 1.82 12.85
CA ILE A 35 -6.93 1.61 13.56
C ILE A 35 -5.96 2.78 13.28
N VAL A 36 -5.80 3.18 12.02
CA VAL A 36 -4.91 4.30 11.65
C VAL A 36 -5.32 5.59 12.35
N HIS A 37 -6.63 5.89 12.35
CA HIS A 37 -7.15 7.08 13.04
C HIS A 37 -7.00 6.96 14.56
N HIS A 38 -7.28 5.80 15.16
CA HIS A 38 -7.18 5.60 16.60
C HIS A 38 -5.73 5.72 17.11
N LEU A 39 -4.76 5.26 16.32
CA LEU A 39 -3.33 5.38 16.62
C LEU A 39 -2.76 6.78 16.30
N GLY A 40 -3.57 7.69 15.73
CA GLY A 40 -3.13 9.02 15.32
C GLY A 40 -2.03 8.96 14.27
N LEU A 41 -2.13 8.05 13.31
CA LEU A 41 -1.17 7.91 12.21
C LEU A 41 -1.69 8.53 10.91
N ASP A 42 -2.93 9.00 10.88
CA ASP A 42 -3.62 9.54 9.72
C ASP A 42 -2.86 10.72 9.07
N HIS A 43 -2.18 11.55 9.87
CA HIS A 43 -1.43 12.69 9.35
C HIS A 43 -0.20 12.33 8.50
N TYR A 44 0.27 11.08 8.57
CA TYR A 44 1.37 10.58 7.73
C TYR A 44 0.90 10.17 6.33
N PHE A 45 -0.42 10.07 6.10
CA PHE A 45 -0.98 9.55 4.86
C PHE A 45 -1.77 10.61 4.11
N ALA A 46 -1.75 10.54 2.77
CA ALA A 46 -2.58 11.39 1.93
C ALA A 46 -4.02 10.87 1.88
N GLY A 47 -4.18 9.55 1.95
CA GLY A 47 -5.47 8.88 1.99
C GLY A 47 -5.34 7.47 2.57
N VAL A 48 -6.41 7.00 3.19
CA VAL A 48 -6.48 5.70 3.86
C VAL A 48 -7.65 4.93 3.28
N TYR A 49 -7.35 3.84 2.56
CA TYR A 49 -8.33 3.04 1.85
C TYR A 49 -8.36 1.61 2.40
N GLY A 50 -9.52 0.96 2.37
CA GLY A 50 -9.66 -0.43 2.76
C GLY A 50 -10.99 -1.01 2.29
N PRO A 51 -11.16 -2.34 2.41
CA PRO A 51 -12.40 -3.02 2.05
C PRO A 51 -13.57 -2.45 2.85
N GLU A 52 -14.69 -2.24 2.20
CA GLU A 52 -15.90 -1.78 2.85
C GLU A 52 -16.55 -2.91 3.65
N LEU A 53 -17.30 -2.57 4.70
CA LEU A 53 -17.97 -3.59 5.54
C LEU A 53 -19.02 -4.41 4.78
N GLU A 54 -19.48 -3.91 3.63
CA GLU A 54 -20.44 -4.58 2.75
C GLU A 54 -19.76 -5.47 1.69
N GLY A 55 -18.44 -5.67 1.77
CA GLY A 55 -17.65 -6.55 0.91
C GLY A 55 -17.18 -5.92 -0.41
N ARG A 56 -17.53 -4.65 -0.66
CA ARG A 56 -16.97 -3.91 -1.79
C ARG A 56 -15.47 -3.68 -1.54
N PHE A 57 -14.65 -3.97 -2.56
CA PHE A 57 -13.19 -3.89 -2.49
C PHE A 57 -12.51 -4.89 -1.54
N ASP A 58 -13.14 -6.05 -1.30
CA ASP A 58 -12.49 -7.20 -0.66
C ASP A 58 -11.32 -7.73 -1.49
N ASP A 59 -11.41 -7.62 -2.83
CA ASP A 59 -10.34 -7.99 -3.72
C ASP A 59 -9.25 -6.90 -3.74
N LYS A 60 -8.03 -7.35 -3.42
CA LYS A 60 -6.81 -6.58 -3.35
C LYS A 60 -6.35 -6.07 -4.73
N ILE A 61 -6.70 -6.70 -5.83
CA ILE A 61 -6.40 -6.22 -7.18
C ILE A 61 -7.30 -5.02 -7.48
N ASP A 62 -8.60 -5.17 -7.28
CA ASP A 62 -9.60 -4.14 -7.60
C ASP A 62 -9.44 -2.88 -6.75
N LEU A 63 -9.18 -3.05 -5.45
CA LEU A 63 -8.96 -1.91 -4.55
C LEU A 63 -7.71 -1.10 -4.95
N LEU A 64 -6.65 -1.76 -5.41
CA LEU A 64 -5.44 -1.05 -5.83
C LEU A 64 -5.69 -0.31 -7.15
N ALA A 65 -6.35 -0.95 -8.12
CA ALA A 65 -6.75 -0.32 -9.37
C ALA A 65 -7.59 0.94 -9.13
N HIS A 66 -8.59 0.83 -8.24
CA HIS A 66 -9.44 1.94 -7.85
C HIS A 66 -8.64 3.07 -7.20
N LEU A 67 -7.73 2.77 -6.26
CA LEU A 67 -6.90 3.77 -5.60
C LEU A 67 -6.02 4.54 -6.60
N LEU A 68 -5.34 3.84 -7.51
CA LEU A 68 -4.50 4.47 -8.53
C LEU A 68 -5.30 5.42 -9.41
N ALA A 69 -6.50 5.01 -9.83
CA ALA A 69 -7.39 5.83 -10.65
C ALA A 69 -7.93 7.05 -9.88
N THR A 70 -8.43 6.86 -8.67
CA THR A 70 -9.00 7.92 -7.83
C THR A 70 -7.98 9.00 -7.47
N GLU A 71 -6.73 8.59 -7.22
CA GLU A 71 -5.63 9.50 -6.86
C GLU A 71 -4.84 10.04 -8.07
N GLY A 72 -5.16 9.58 -9.28
CA GLY A 72 -4.41 9.94 -10.49
C GLY A 72 -2.94 9.53 -10.45
N ILE A 73 -2.61 8.42 -9.79
CA ILE A 73 -1.25 7.91 -9.63
C ILE A 73 -0.96 6.92 -10.76
N SER A 74 0.11 7.15 -11.53
CA SER A 74 0.59 6.16 -12.51
C SER A 74 1.27 4.99 -11.80
N ALA A 75 1.00 3.78 -12.26
CA ALA A 75 1.49 2.54 -11.64
C ALA A 75 3.02 2.48 -11.60
N GLU A 76 3.68 3.03 -12.63
CA GLU A 76 5.13 3.10 -12.75
C GLU A 76 5.76 3.99 -11.67
N ARG A 77 5.01 4.98 -11.16
CA ARG A 77 5.44 5.89 -10.10
C ARG A 77 5.02 5.43 -8.70
N ALA A 78 4.34 4.28 -8.62
CA ALA A 78 3.89 3.67 -7.39
C ALA A 78 4.78 2.48 -6.99
N VAL A 79 4.86 2.25 -5.69
CA VAL A 79 5.43 1.03 -5.11
C VAL A 79 4.46 0.49 -4.07
N MET A 80 4.05 -0.77 -4.18
CA MET A 80 3.29 -1.47 -3.17
C MET A 80 4.21 -2.12 -2.14
N ILE A 81 4.08 -1.77 -0.87
CA ILE A 81 4.85 -2.37 0.22
C ILE A 81 3.92 -3.33 0.97
N GLY A 82 4.25 -4.61 1.13
CA GLY A 82 3.43 -5.51 1.94
C GLY A 82 4.11 -6.80 2.37
N ASP A 83 3.48 -7.50 3.29
CA ASP A 83 4.07 -8.64 4.01
C ASP A 83 3.48 -9.99 3.59
N ARG A 84 2.48 -9.99 2.69
CA ARG A 84 1.81 -11.22 2.23
C ARG A 84 1.84 -11.35 0.72
N ALA A 85 1.78 -12.59 0.21
CA ALA A 85 1.71 -12.87 -1.23
C ALA A 85 0.58 -12.10 -1.92
N GLY A 86 -0.58 -11.95 -1.27
CA GLY A 86 -1.72 -11.23 -1.83
C GLY A 86 -1.43 -9.74 -2.12
N ASP A 87 -0.45 -9.12 -1.46
CA ASP A 87 -0.02 -7.76 -1.76
C ASP A 87 0.83 -7.71 -3.03
N ILE A 88 1.77 -8.64 -3.12
CA ILE A 88 2.65 -8.78 -4.29
C ILE A 88 1.83 -9.13 -5.53
N VAL A 89 0.88 -10.06 -5.42
CA VAL A 89 -0.04 -10.42 -6.51
C VAL A 89 -0.86 -9.21 -6.96
N ALA A 90 -1.38 -8.42 -6.02
CA ALA A 90 -2.13 -7.21 -6.35
C ALA A 90 -1.29 -6.16 -7.07
N ALA A 91 -0.06 -5.94 -6.60
CA ALA A 91 0.88 -5.03 -7.23
C ALA A 91 1.17 -5.44 -8.68
N ARG A 92 1.50 -6.72 -8.89
CA ARG A 92 1.79 -7.28 -10.21
C ARG A 92 0.60 -7.17 -11.16
N ALA A 93 -0.60 -7.51 -10.72
CA ALA A 93 -1.82 -7.39 -11.53
C ALA A 93 -2.08 -5.94 -11.99
N ASN A 94 -1.66 -4.97 -11.19
CA ASN A 94 -1.78 -3.54 -11.48
C ASN A 94 -0.52 -2.91 -12.10
N ARG A 95 0.51 -3.71 -12.44
CA ARG A 95 1.82 -3.24 -12.96
C ARG A 95 2.53 -2.25 -12.03
N VAL A 96 2.28 -2.38 -10.72
CA VAL A 96 2.94 -1.62 -9.67
C VAL A 96 4.12 -2.43 -9.15
N ARG A 97 5.28 -1.77 -8.97
CA ARG A 97 6.46 -2.38 -8.33
C ARG A 97 6.15 -2.72 -6.87
N SER A 98 6.82 -3.71 -6.31
CA SER A 98 6.50 -4.23 -4.99
C SER A 98 7.71 -4.48 -4.09
N ILE A 99 7.55 -4.19 -2.80
CA ILE A 99 8.51 -4.58 -1.75
C ILE A 99 7.79 -5.52 -0.78
N GLY A 100 8.28 -6.75 -0.70
CA GLY A 100 7.95 -7.70 0.35
C GLY A 100 8.68 -7.37 1.64
N VAL A 101 7.97 -7.18 2.75
CA VAL A 101 8.60 -6.90 4.06
C VAL A 101 8.64 -8.16 4.94
N LEU A 102 9.79 -8.43 5.55
CA LEU A 102 10.04 -9.67 6.31
C LEU A 102 9.76 -9.54 7.82
N TRP A 103 9.27 -8.39 8.26
CA TRP A 103 8.86 -8.14 9.65
C TRP A 103 7.36 -8.23 9.87
N GLY A 104 6.61 -8.74 8.87
CA GLY A 104 5.18 -9.04 8.98
C GLY A 104 4.93 -10.54 9.15
N TYR A 105 3.86 -11.03 8.52
CA TYR A 105 3.38 -12.41 8.70
C TYR A 105 3.83 -13.39 7.61
N GLY A 106 4.14 -12.92 6.40
CA GLY A 106 4.58 -13.79 5.31
C GLY A 106 6.07 -14.14 5.41
N SER A 107 6.45 -15.28 4.82
CA SER A 107 7.85 -15.69 4.73
C SER A 107 8.55 -15.07 3.53
N GLU A 108 9.88 -15.08 3.56
CA GLU A 108 10.70 -14.70 2.41
C GLU A 108 10.33 -15.50 1.16
N SER A 109 10.14 -16.81 1.31
CA SER A 109 9.73 -17.70 0.21
C SER A 109 8.34 -17.33 -0.34
N GLU A 110 7.36 -17.06 0.52
CA GLU A 110 6.00 -16.64 0.11
C GLU A 110 6.07 -15.38 -0.77
N LEU A 111 6.89 -14.40 -0.38
CA LEU A 111 7.01 -13.12 -1.07
C LEU A 111 7.82 -13.25 -2.37
N ALA A 112 8.89 -14.03 -2.36
CA ALA A 112 9.70 -14.32 -3.54
C ALA A 112 8.90 -15.09 -4.59
N ASP A 113 8.17 -16.13 -4.19
CA ASP A 113 7.34 -16.96 -5.09
C ASP A 113 6.17 -16.16 -5.68
N ALA A 114 5.63 -15.20 -4.93
CA ALA A 114 4.63 -14.25 -5.43
C ALA A 114 5.22 -13.24 -6.44
N GLY A 115 6.54 -13.14 -6.53
CA GLY A 115 7.25 -12.31 -7.51
C GLY A 115 7.48 -10.87 -7.06
N ALA A 116 7.87 -10.67 -5.80
CA ALA A 116 8.21 -9.35 -5.26
C ALA A 116 9.46 -8.75 -5.96
N ASP A 117 9.44 -7.45 -6.26
CA ASP A 117 10.56 -6.78 -6.93
C ASP A 117 11.73 -6.48 -5.97
N GLY A 118 11.43 -6.41 -4.66
CA GLY A 118 12.42 -6.29 -3.61
C GLY A 118 11.94 -6.93 -2.31
N LEU A 119 12.89 -7.33 -1.48
CA LEU A 119 12.64 -7.81 -0.13
C LEU A 119 13.32 -6.88 0.87
N CYS A 120 12.68 -6.62 2.00
CA CYS A 120 13.18 -5.73 3.02
C CYS A 120 13.16 -6.44 4.38
N ALA A 121 14.31 -6.51 5.03
CA ALA A 121 14.47 -7.27 6.28
C ALA A 121 14.09 -6.46 7.53
N SER A 122 14.22 -5.12 7.47
CA SER A 122 13.90 -4.25 8.60
C SER A 122 13.25 -2.92 8.18
N PRO A 123 12.40 -2.30 9.01
CA PRO A 123 11.81 -0.98 8.71
C PRO A 123 12.86 0.11 8.42
N SER A 124 14.02 0.05 9.09
CA SER A 124 15.15 0.99 8.89
C SER A 124 15.75 0.92 7.49
N GLU A 125 15.62 -0.21 6.80
CA GLU A 125 16.17 -0.41 5.44
C GLU A 125 15.19 0.01 4.35
N LEU A 126 13.93 0.32 4.69
CA LEU A 126 12.88 0.55 3.70
C LEU A 126 13.21 1.69 2.73
N ALA A 127 13.81 2.78 3.22
CA ALA A 127 14.24 3.90 2.39
C ALA A 127 15.30 3.47 1.36
N SER A 128 16.25 2.63 1.78
CA SER A 128 17.28 2.05 0.91
C SER A 128 16.70 1.04 -0.07
N CYS A 129 15.70 0.25 0.32
CA CYS A 129 15.02 -0.66 -0.61
C CYS A 129 14.24 0.11 -1.68
N LEU A 130 13.53 1.19 -1.29
CA LEU A 130 12.81 2.04 -2.22
C LEU A 130 13.74 2.66 -3.26
N SER A 131 14.91 3.18 -2.87
CA SER A 131 15.85 3.79 -3.82
C SER A 131 16.44 2.79 -4.82
N ARG A 132 16.51 1.50 -4.47
CA ARG A 132 17.04 0.45 -5.36
C ARG A 132 16.05 0.03 -6.43
N ILE A 133 14.75 0.07 -6.13
CA ILE A 133 13.72 -0.38 -7.06
C ILE A 133 13.05 0.78 -7.79
N ALA A 134 13.15 2.00 -7.29
CA ALA A 134 12.60 3.19 -7.90
C ALA A 134 13.53 3.70 -9.03
N ILE A 135 12.94 4.13 -10.15
CA ILE A 135 13.62 4.74 -11.31
C ILE A 135 13.11 6.18 -11.38
#